data_AF-A0AAU2SM48-F1
#
_entry.id   AF-A0AAU2SM48-F1
#
_cell.length_a   1.000
_cell.length_b   1.000
_cell.length_c   1.000
_cell.angle_alpha   90.00
_cell.angle_beta   90.00
_cell.angle_gamma   90.00
#
_symmetry.space_group_name_H-M   'P 1'
#
loop_
_entity.id
_entity.type
_entity.pdbx_description
1 polymer ?
#
loop_
_entity_poly.entity_id
_entity_poly.type
_entity_poly.pdbx_seq_one_letter_code
_entity_poly.pdbx_strand_id
1 'polypeptide(L)'
;MSDTPRVRARQAELTPAQRLELDELQAAITQAKEAFAHAAGRIAVELGRGGNSAVARHLDVTPQHISTLALAYKAQQADTASEEEVAA
;
A
#
# COMPACT_ATOMS: atom_id res chain seq x y z
N MET A 1 26.61 -5.65 -51.23
CA MET A 1 26.27 -5.38 -49.82
C MET A 1 24.93 -4.67 -49.82
N SER A 2 23.84 -5.39 -49.60
CA SER A 2 22.46 -4.86 -49.65
C SER A 2 22.08 -4.42 -48.24
N ASP A 3 22.22 -3.13 -47.97
CA ASP A 3 21.82 -2.53 -46.70
C ASP A 3 20.30 -2.34 -46.74
N THR A 4 19.57 -3.31 -46.17
CA THR A 4 18.10 -3.25 -46.12
C THR A 4 17.71 -2.41 -44.91
N PRO A 5 17.01 -1.27 -45.08
CA PRO A 5 16.64 -0.42 -43.96
C PRO A 5 15.74 -1.21 -42.99
N ARG A 6 16.24 -1.43 -41.77
CA ARG A 6 15.45 -2.02 -40.68
C ARG A 6 14.34 -1.03 -40.30
N VAL A 7 13.15 -1.22 -40.87
CA VAL A 7 11.94 -0.53 -40.42
C VAL A 7 11.72 -0.90 -38.95
N ARG A 8 11.93 0.05 -38.03
CA ARG A 8 11.59 -0.17 -36.62
C ARG A 8 10.09 -0.46 -36.54
N ALA A 9 9.72 -1.57 -35.91
CA ALA A 9 8.32 -1.87 -35.63
C ALA A 9 7.70 -0.71 -34.83
N ARG A 10 6.46 -0.32 -35.16
CA ARG A 10 5.74 0.71 -34.39
C ARG A 10 5.60 0.23 -32.94
N GLN A 11 5.86 1.15 -32.01
CA GLN A 11 5.67 0.88 -30.59
C GLN A 11 4.19 0.57 -30.33
N ALA A 12 3.92 -0.49 -29.58
CA ALA A 12 2.56 -0.83 -29.21
C ALA A 12 2.00 0.27 -28.28
N GLU A 13 0.74 0.66 -28.51
CA GLU A 13 0.03 1.63 -27.68
C GLU A 13 -1.15 0.95 -26.98
N LEU A 14 -1.36 1.29 -25.71
CA LEU A 14 -2.53 0.84 -24.97
C LEU A 14 -3.78 1.55 -25.50
N THR A 15 -4.80 0.76 -25.78
CA THR A 15 -6.15 1.28 -26.06
C THR A 15 -6.71 1.97 -24.83
N PRO A 16 -7.67 2.91 -24.98
CA PRO A 16 -8.31 3.55 -23.84
C PRO A 16 -8.94 2.56 -22.84
N ALA A 17 -9.52 1.46 -23.33
CA ALA A 17 -10.11 0.42 -22.49
C ALA A 17 -9.05 -0.32 -21.64
N GLN A 18 -7.90 -0.66 -22.24
CA GLN A 18 -6.79 -1.30 -21.51
C GLN A 18 -6.18 -0.37 -20.46
N ARG A 19 -6.15 0.95 -20.70
CA ARG A 19 -5.69 1.91 -19.69
C ARG A 19 -6.65 1.95 -18.51
N LEU A 20 -7.96 2.04 -18.79
CA LEU A 20 -8.98 2.06 -17.74
C LEU A 20 -8.92 0.79 -16.87
N GLU A 21 -8.79 -0.38 -17.49
CA GLU A 21 -8.65 -1.65 -16.77
C GLU A 21 -7.42 -1.64 -15.84
N LEU A 22 -6.28 -1.16 -16.33
CA LEU A 22 -5.07 -1.05 -15.52
C LEU A 22 -5.22 -0.04 -14.37
N ASP A 23 -5.88 1.09 -14.62
CA ASP A 23 -6.13 2.12 -13.60
C ASP A 23 -7.05 1.59 -12.49
N GLU A 24 -8.10 0.83 -12.85
CA GLU A 24 -9.00 0.18 -11.89
C GLU A 24 -8.27 -0.85 -11.03
N LEU A 25 -7.46 -1.71 -11.66
CA LEU A 25 -6.65 -2.70 -10.94
C LEU A 25 -5.60 -2.02 -10.04
N GLN A 26 -5.01 -0.93 -10.51
CA GLN A 26 -4.04 -0.15 -9.73
C GLN A 26 -4.70 0.50 -8.51
N ALA A 27 -5.92 1.02 -8.65
CA ALA A 27 -6.70 1.55 -7.55
C ALA A 27 -7.03 0.47 -6.52
N ALA A 28 -7.46 -0.72 -6.97
CA ALA A 28 -7.74 -1.86 -6.09
C ALA A 28 -6.49 -2.30 -5.30
N ILE A 29 -5.32 -2.35 -5.94
CA ILE A 29 -4.04 -2.66 -5.28
C ILE A 29 -3.71 -1.60 -4.22
N THR A 30 -3.89 -0.31 -4.54
CA THR A 30 -3.62 0.78 -3.60
C THR A 30 -4.52 0.66 -2.37
N GLN A 31 -5.83 0.47 -2.57
CA GLN A 31 -6.78 0.28 -1.46
C GLN A 31 -6.45 -0.94 -0.62
N ALA A 32 -6.09 -2.06 -1.25
CA ALA A 32 -5.68 -3.26 -0.54
C ALA A 32 -4.42 -3.05 0.31
N LYS A 33 -3.44 -2.28 -0.19
CA LYS A 33 -2.21 -1.94 0.55
C LYS A 33 -2.51 -1.04 1.76
N GLU A 34 -3.42 -0.08 1.62
CA GLU A 34 -3.84 0.80 2.71
C GLU A 34 -4.58 0.01 3.80
N ALA A 35 -5.56 -0.81 3.41
CA ALA A 35 -6.29 -1.67 4.33
C ALA A 35 -5.36 -2.64 5.07
N PHE A 36 -4.40 -3.22 4.36
CA PHE A 36 -3.36 -4.06 4.93
C PHE A 36 -2.50 -3.31 5.95
N ALA A 37 -1.99 -2.13 5.59
CA ALA A 37 -1.16 -1.29 6.46
C ALA A 37 -1.89 -0.95 7.77
N HIS A 38 -3.16 -0.55 7.65
CA HIS A 38 -4.01 -0.26 8.79
C HIS A 38 -4.22 -1.50 9.68
N ALA A 39 -4.58 -2.65 9.09
CA ALA A 39 -4.79 -3.89 9.84
C ALA A 39 -3.53 -4.37 10.57
N ALA A 40 -2.38 -4.36 9.90
CA ALA A 40 -1.10 -4.76 10.49
C ALA A 40 -0.70 -3.83 11.64
N GLY A 41 -0.87 -2.51 11.47
CA GLY A 41 -0.63 -1.52 12.52
C GLY A 41 -1.54 -1.72 13.73
N ARG A 42 -2.85 -1.85 13.50
CA ARG A 42 -3.86 -2.11 14.55
C ARG A 42 -3.52 -3.37 15.36
N ILE A 43 -3.32 -4.50 14.68
CA ILE A 43 -3.01 -5.77 15.34
C ILE A 43 -1.72 -5.66 16.16
N ALA A 44 -0.69 -5.01 15.61
CA ALA A 44 0.57 -4.83 16.33
C ALA A 44 0.41 -4.01 17.63
N VAL A 45 -0.47 -3.00 17.61
CA VAL A 45 -0.81 -2.20 18.80
C VAL A 45 -1.64 -3.01 19.80
N GLU A 46 -2.66 -3.74 19.36
CA GLU A 46 -3.52 -4.58 20.21
C GLU A 46 -2.74 -5.66 20.96
N LEU A 47 -1.74 -6.26 20.31
CA LEU A 47 -0.90 -7.29 20.92
C LEU A 47 0.08 -6.75 21.98
N GLY A 48 0.31 -5.44 22.03
CA GLY A 48 1.19 -4.81 23.02
C GLY A 48 2.67 -5.25 22.90
N ARG A 49 3.27 -5.70 24.00
CA ARG A 49 4.71 -6.02 24.05
C ARG A 49 5.02 -7.22 23.16
N GLY A 50 5.85 -7.00 22.14
CA GLY A 50 6.22 -8.03 21.16
C GLY A 50 5.27 -8.14 19.97
N GLY A 51 4.19 -7.35 19.92
CA GLY A 51 3.23 -7.33 18.80
C GLY A 51 3.91 -7.10 17.45
N ASN A 52 4.78 -6.10 17.34
CA ASN A 52 5.55 -5.82 16.12
C ASN A 52 6.33 -7.05 15.63
N SER A 53 6.94 -7.82 16.55
CA SER A 53 7.71 -9.02 16.20
C SER A 53 6.83 -10.22 15.85
N ALA A 54 5.62 -10.32 16.42
CA ALA A 54 4.66 -11.37 16.05
C ALA A 54 4.11 -11.15 14.64
N VAL A 55 3.67 -9.94 14.33
CA VAL A 55 3.16 -9.57 13.01
C VAL A 55 4.26 -9.65 11.94
N ALA A 56 5.47 -9.19 12.25
CA ALA A 56 6.60 -9.25 11.34
C ALA A 56 6.95 -10.70 10.93
N ARG A 57 6.94 -11.65 11.88
CA ARG A 57 7.16 -13.07 11.59
C ARG A 57 6.05 -13.68 10.73
N HIS A 58 4.81 -13.28 10.94
CA HIS A 58 3.68 -13.76 10.14
C HIS A 58 3.77 -13.31 8.69
N LEU A 59 4.23 -12.08 8.46
CA LEU A 59 4.28 -11.44 7.15
C LEU A 59 5.62 -11.60 6.44
N ASP A 60 6.60 -12.26 7.06
CA ASP A 60 7.98 -12.39 6.58
C ASP A 60 8.64 -11.03 6.27
N VAL A 61 8.47 -10.07 7.19
CA VAL A 61 9.03 -8.71 7.08
C VAL A 61 9.80 -8.33 8.35
N THR A 62 10.43 -7.16 8.34
CA THR A 62 11.16 -6.67 9.52
C THR A 62 10.22 -6.11 10.59
N PRO A 63 10.54 -6.28 11.90
CA PRO A 63 9.81 -5.62 12.98
C PRO A 63 9.80 -4.09 12.87
N GLN A 64 10.82 -3.50 12.23
CA GLN A 64 10.90 -2.06 11.99
C GLN A 64 9.79 -1.59 11.04
N HIS A 65 9.51 -2.35 9.98
CA HIS A 65 8.40 -2.04 9.07
C HIS A 65 7.06 -2.01 9.81
N ILE A 66 6.80 -3.02 10.65
CA ILE A 66 5.57 -3.08 11.46
C ILE A 66 5.51 -1.95 12.48
N SER A 67 6.65 -1.59 13.08
CA SER A 67 6.72 -0.46 14.01
C SER A 67 6.25 0.84 13.35
N THR A 68 6.65 1.09 12.10
CA THR A 68 6.18 2.26 11.33
C THR A 68 4.67 2.23 11.11
N LEU A 69 4.11 1.08 10.75
CA LEU A 69 2.66 0.92 10.57
C LEU A 69 1.87 1.12 11.88
N ALA A 70 2.40 0.60 12.99
CA ALA A 70 1.80 0.79 14.32
C ALA A 70 1.80 2.26 14.76
N LEU A 71 2.87 3.01 14.45
CA LEU A 71 2.92 4.45 14.70
C LEU A 71 1.92 5.22 13.84
N ALA A 72 1.83 4.89 12.55
CA ALA A 72 0.87 5.52 11.64
C ALA A 72 -0.58 5.29 12.12
N TYR A 73 -0.91 4.07 12.55
CA TYR A 73 -2.22 3.76 13.11
C TYR A 73 -2.52 4.54 14.40
N LYS A 74 -1.53 4.70 15.29
CA LYS A 74 -1.69 5.52 16.51
C LYS A 74 -1.91 7.00 16.19
N ALA A 75 -1.21 7.54 15.20
CA ALA A 75 -1.39 8.92 14.76
C ALA A 75 -2.82 9.14 14.23
N GLN A 76 -3.31 8.25 13.36
CA GLN A 76 -4.70 8.31 12.86
C GLN A 76 -5.73 8.32 13.99
N GLN A 77 -5.56 7.49 15.02
CA GLN A 77 -6.48 7.49 16.17
C GLN A 77 -6.44 8.80 16.98
N ALA A 78 -5.26 9.42 17.11
CA ALA A 78 -5.12 10.68 17.82
C ALA A 78 -5.79 11.84 17.04
N ASP A 79 -5.69 11.83 15.72
CA ASP A 79 -6.34 12.82 14.86
C ASP A 79 -7.87 12.70 14.94
N THR A 80 -8.42 11.48 14.87
CA THR A 80 -9.87 11.26 15.00
C THR A 80 -10.40 11.66 16.39
N ALA A 81 -9.69 11.34 17.47
CA ALA A 81 -10.09 11.73 18.82
C ALA A 81 -10.09 13.27 19.00
N SER A 82 -9.17 13.96 18.33
CA SER A 82 -9.09 15.43 18.36
C SER A 82 -10.22 16.09 17.58
N GLU A 83 -10.68 15.48 16.48
CA GLU A 83 -11.82 15.98 15.69
C GLU A 83 -13.16 15.81 16.42
N GLU A 84 -13.34 14.72 17.17
CA GLU A 84 -14.56 14.48 17.96
C GLU A 84 -14.68 15.44 19.16
N GLU A 85 -13.57 15.82 19.80
CA GLU A 85 -13.57 16.77 20.93
C GLU A 85 -13.87 18.22 20.50
N VAL A 86 -13.59 18.58 19.25
CA VAL A 86 -13.90 19.91 18.67
C VAL A 86 -15.36 20.00 18.18
N ALA A 87 -16.01 18.85 17.95
CA ALA A 87 -17.40 18.78 17.48
C ALA A 87 -18.45 18.66 18.62
N ALA A 88 -18.01 18.52 19.87
CA ALA A 88 -18.86 18.38 21.07
C ALA A 88 -19.02 19.70 21.83
#